data_AF-A0A959TR87-F1
#
_entry.id   AF-A0A959TR87-F1
#
_cell.length_a   1.000
_cell.length_b   1.000
_cell.length_c   1.000
_cell.angle_alpha   90.00
_cell.angle_beta   90.00
_cell.angle_gamma   90.00
#
_symmetry.space_group_name_H-M   'P 1'
#
loop_
_entity.id
_entity.type
_entity.pdbx_description
1 polymer ?
#
loop_
_entity_poly.entity_id
_entity_poly.type
_entity_poly.pdbx_seq_one_letter_code
_entity_poly.pdbx_strand_id
1 'polypeptide(L)'
;MHRPLFMALLVISAPDLAFGQMSSGPGAMVIDSATVLRIDAPVNWTLDPGTSLVNNGIILLGPEATITEQTGAPISGDGVERIALTFAGPLVGEEPGGLGLALTTSTSPDSLMVVRGHRSYTDTSGTMSIARWFDVRSTMPVTGASLALHYDTTELNGASEADLALGRASAGDSLWTSYPTLSDLNMHVATAPMVDSLGLFTLFPFTLSTGSPAHPEALAWHLGPIPAHENIFVLGPSGATLTHAVLVDAHGRIVRSLGRIISGTAIELAGLAPGAYMLQADRTTVPFLVR
;
A
#
# COMPACT_ATOMS: atom_id res chain seq x y z
N MET A 1 -23.12 -24.37 -16.78
CA MET A 1 -22.74 -24.11 -18.19
C MET A 1 -22.35 -22.64 -18.29
N HIS A 2 -21.08 -22.31 -18.04
CA HIS A 2 -20.57 -20.93 -18.13
C HIS A 2 -20.02 -20.71 -19.53
N ARG A 3 -20.57 -19.74 -20.26
CA ARG A 3 -20.05 -19.28 -21.54
C ARG A 3 -18.94 -18.26 -21.25
N PRO A 4 -17.70 -18.43 -21.75
CA PRO A 4 -16.71 -17.37 -21.71
C PRO A 4 -17.14 -16.23 -22.64
N LEU A 5 -17.13 -15.01 -22.13
CA LEU A 5 -17.36 -13.78 -22.89
C LEU A 5 -16.16 -13.55 -23.82
N PHE A 6 -16.40 -13.50 -25.13
CA PHE A 6 -15.39 -13.10 -26.11
C PHE A 6 -15.20 -11.58 -26.05
N MET A 7 -14.01 -11.13 -25.65
CA MET A 7 -13.62 -9.72 -25.72
C MET A 7 -13.21 -9.40 -27.17
N ALA A 8 -13.95 -8.51 -27.83
CA ALA A 8 -13.58 -8.00 -29.15
C ALA A 8 -12.57 -6.85 -28.97
N LEU A 9 -11.32 -7.09 -29.35
CA LEU A 9 -10.30 -6.05 -29.46
C LEU A 9 -10.51 -5.29 -30.77
N LEU A 10 -11.00 -4.05 -30.70
CA LEU A 10 -11.07 -3.13 -31.83
C LEU A 10 -9.83 -2.23 -31.83
N VAL A 11 -8.89 -2.49 -32.74
CA VAL A 11 -7.74 -1.62 -32.99
C VAL A 11 -8.11 -0.64 -34.10
N ILE A 12 -8.29 0.64 -33.77
CA ILE A 12 -8.43 1.71 -34.76
C ILE A 12 -7.10 2.45 -34.83
N SER A 13 -6.40 2.33 -35.97
CA SER A 13 -5.18 3.10 -36.23
C SER A 13 -5.52 4.34 -37.06
N ALA A 14 -5.45 5.52 -36.45
CA ALA A 14 -5.40 6.81 -37.15
C ALA A 14 -4.24 7.63 -36.57
N PRO A 15 -3.42 8.32 -37.40
CA PRO A 15 -2.28 9.10 -36.93
C PRO A 15 -2.73 10.52 -36.61
N ASP A 16 -3.46 10.68 -35.51
CA ASP A 16 -3.61 11.92 -34.76
C ASP A 16 -3.55 11.53 -33.29
N LEU A 17 -3.13 12.42 -32.39
CA LEU A 17 -2.98 12.21 -30.94
C LEU A 17 -4.35 11.94 -30.27
N ALA A 18 -5.00 10.84 -30.65
CA ALA A 18 -6.19 10.34 -30.02
C ALA A 18 -5.75 9.57 -28.78
N PHE A 19 -6.00 10.14 -27.60
CA PHE A 19 -6.07 9.33 -26.40
C PHE A 19 -7.08 8.22 -26.66
N GLY A 20 -6.63 6.98 -26.58
CA GLY A 20 -7.54 5.85 -26.64
C GLY A 20 -8.53 5.96 -25.48
N GLN A 21 -9.77 5.55 -25.71
CA GLN A 21 -10.68 5.25 -24.61
C GLN A 21 -10.86 3.74 -24.55
N MET A 22 -10.65 3.18 -23.36
CA MET A 22 -11.03 1.82 -23.02
C MET A 22 -12.08 1.94 -21.92
N SER A 23 -13.25 1.35 -22.12
CA SER A 23 -14.24 1.24 -21.05
C SER A 23 -14.52 -0.21 -20.73
N SER A 24 -14.71 -0.49 -19.45
CA SER A 24 -15.31 -1.73 -18.99
C SER A 24 -16.70 -1.39 -18.47
N GLY A 25 -17.71 -1.92 -19.16
CA GLY A 25 -19.10 -1.78 -18.74
C GLY A 25 -19.47 -2.80 -17.65
N PRO A 26 -20.75 -2.83 -17.23
CA PRO A 26 -21.22 -3.71 -16.18
C PRO A 26 -20.86 -5.18 -16.46
N GLY A 27 -20.20 -5.82 -15.50
CA GLY A 27 -19.67 -7.16 -15.67
C GLY A 27 -18.52 -7.46 -14.71
N ALA A 28 -18.00 -8.68 -14.77
CA ALA A 28 -16.86 -9.11 -13.97
C ALA A 28 -15.64 -9.37 -14.87
N MET A 29 -14.51 -8.76 -14.52
CA MET A 29 -13.19 -9.05 -15.07
C MET A 29 -12.30 -9.52 -13.93
N VAL A 30 -11.59 -10.61 -14.15
CA VAL A 30 -10.64 -11.16 -13.18
C VAL A 30 -9.27 -11.26 -13.85
N ILE A 31 -8.25 -10.70 -13.20
CA ILE A 31 -6.84 -10.86 -13.57
C ILE A 31 -6.24 -11.83 -12.57
N ASP A 32 -5.85 -13.02 -13.01
CA ASP A 32 -5.29 -14.05 -12.11
C ASP A 32 -3.88 -13.69 -11.63
N SER A 33 -3.45 -14.29 -10.51
CA SER A 33 -2.21 -13.93 -9.80
C SER A 33 -0.89 -14.16 -10.54
N ALA A 34 -0.92 -14.91 -11.65
CA ALA A 34 0.24 -15.09 -12.54
C ALA A 34 0.15 -14.22 -13.81
N THR A 35 -0.84 -13.33 -13.91
CA THR A 35 -1.10 -12.52 -15.10
C THR A 35 -0.53 -11.12 -14.93
N VAL A 36 0.12 -10.63 -15.99
CA VAL A 36 0.48 -9.22 -16.14
C VAL A 36 -0.36 -8.63 -17.27
N LEU A 37 -1.28 -7.72 -16.94
CA LEU A 37 -1.95 -6.87 -17.90
C LEU A 37 -1.11 -5.61 -18.12
N ARG A 38 -0.63 -5.41 -19.35
CA ARG A 38 0.21 -4.25 -19.70
C ARG A 38 -0.55 -3.30 -20.60
N ILE A 39 -0.57 -2.02 -20.24
CA ILE A 39 -1.26 -0.95 -20.96
C ILE A 39 -0.23 0.12 -21.34
N ASP A 40 0.44 -0.04 -22.48
CA ASP A 40 1.50 0.87 -22.92
C ASP A 40 0.99 2.10 -23.67
N ALA A 41 -0.22 2.01 -24.24
CA ALA A 41 -0.80 3.07 -25.06
C ALA A 41 -1.32 4.23 -24.18
N PRO A 42 -1.34 5.47 -24.70
CA PRO A 42 -1.99 6.60 -24.04
C PRO A 42 -3.51 6.42 -24.07
N VAL A 43 -4.02 5.64 -23.13
CA VAL A 43 -5.44 5.29 -23.03
C VAL A 43 -5.94 5.67 -21.64
N ASN A 44 -7.16 6.21 -21.59
CA ASN A 44 -7.91 6.25 -20.34
C ASN A 44 -8.78 4.99 -20.24
N TRP A 45 -8.49 4.15 -19.25
CA TRP A 45 -9.31 2.99 -18.92
C TRP A 45 -10.33 3.36 -17.84
N THR A 46 -11.58 3.57 -18.26
CA THR A 46 -12.69 3.86 -17.34
C THR A 46 -13.40 2.58 -16.90
N LEU A 47 -13.55 2.41 -15.59
CA LEU A 47 -14.41 1.37 -15.00
C LEU A 47 -15.77 2.00 -14.68
N ASP A 48 -16.78 1.65 -15.47
CA ASP A 48 -18.11 2.21 -15.32
C ASP A 48 -18.81 1.67 -14.05
N PRO A 49 -19.83 2.36 -13.52
CA PRO A 49 -20.60 1.86 -12.38
C PRO A 49 -21.15 0.45 -12.62
N GLY A 50 -21.00 -0.43 -11.62
CA GLY A 50 -21.41 -1.84 -11.72
C GLY A 50 -20.36 -2.76 -12.38
N THR A 51 -19.19 -2.23 -12.74
CA THR A 51 -18.03 -3.04 -13.09
C THR A 51 -17.42 -3.65 -11.83
N SER A 52 -17.10 -4.95 -11.89
CA SER A 52 -16.31 -5.64 -10.87
C SER A 52 -14.99 -6.08 -11.51
N LEU A 53 -13.92 -5.33 -11.24
CA LEU A 53 -12.57 -5.73 -11.63
C LEU A 53 -11.85 -6.29 -10.40
N VAL A 54 -11.56 -7.60 -10.43
CA VAL A 54 -10.75 -8.28 -9.42
C VAL A 54 -9.35 -8.48 -9.99
N ASN A 55 -8.40 -7.67 -9.57
CA ASN A 55 -6.99 -7.81 -9.89
C ASN A 55 -6.29 -8.65 -8.81
N ASN A 56 -5.86 -9.87 -9.14
CA ASN A 56 -4.98 -10.69 -8.32
C ASN A 56 -3.54 -10.71 -8.84
N GLY A 57 -3.28 -10.16 -10.04
CA GLY A 57 -1.99 -10.12 -10.71
C GLY A 57 -1.37 -8.72 -10.71
N ILE A 58 -0.82 -8.31 -11.85
CA ILE A 58 -0.20 -6.98 -12.03
C ILE A 58 -0.85 -6.27 -13.20
N ILE A 59 -1.32 -5.04 -12.96
CA ILE A 59 -1.64 -4.08 -14.04
C ILE A 59 -0.46 -3.11 -14.14
N LEU A 60 0.25 -3.13 -15.27
CA LEU A 60 1.37 -2.25 -15.54
C LEU A 60 0.96 -1.16 -16.53
N LEU A 61 0.94 0.08 -16.05
CA LEU A 61 0.59 1.26 -16.83
C LEU A 61 1.84 1.85 -17.49
N GLY A 62 1.71 2.20 -18.77
CA GLY A 62 2.64 3.06 -19.48
C GLY A 62 2.53 4.51 -19.01
N PRO A 63 3.48 5.40 -19.39
CA PRO A 63 3.58 6.74 -18.83
C PRO A 63 2.36 7.65 -19.06
N GLU A 64 1.57 7.37 -20.10
CA GLU A 64 0.39 8.15 -20.48
C GLU A 64 -0.92 7.37 -20.29
N ALA A 65 -0.85 6.14 -19.75
CA ALA A 65 -2.03 5.34 -19.46
C ALA A 65 -2.62 5.75 -18.11
N THR A 66 -3.94 5.92 -18.05
CA THR A 66 -4.67 6.22 -16.81
C THR A 66 -5.78 5.23 -16.56
N ILE A 67 -6.09 4.99 -15.29
CA ILE A 67 -7.31 4.30 -14.86
C ILE A 67 -8.25 5.36 -14.26
N THR A 68 -9.54 5.25 -14.54
CA THR A 68 -10.58 6.05 -13.88
C THR A 68 -11.61 5.11 -13.29
N GLU A 69 -11.65 5.03 -11.97
CA GLU A 69 -12.65 4.26 -11.22
C GLU A 69 -13.86 5.15 -10.95
N GLN A 70 -15.05 4.75 -11.41
CA GLN A 70 -16.28 5.42 -11.00
C GLN A 70 -16.71 4.98 -9.60
N THR A 71 -17.48 5.81 -8.90
CA THR A 71 -17.97 5.51 -7.55
C THR A 71 -18.68 4.15 -7.50
N GLY A 72 -18.32 3.34 -6.49
CA GLY A 72 -18.82 1.99 -6.29
C GLY A 72 -18.19 0.93 -7.20
N ALA A 73 -17.16 1.27 -7.98
CA ALA A 73 -16.43 0.35 -8.84
C ALA A 73 -14.89 0.42 -8.64
N PRO A 74 -14.36 0.41 -7.39
CA PRO A 74 -12.92 0.30 -7.20
C PRO A 74 -12.41 -1.06 -7.69
N ILE A 75 -11.16 -1.10 -8.17
CA ILE A 75 -10.44 -2.36 -8.37
C ILE A 75 -10.28 -3.04 -7.00
N SER A 76 -10.42 -4.35 -6.98
CA SER A 76 -10.29 -5.18 -5.77
C SER A 76 -9.35 -6.36 -6.01
N GLY A 77 -9.06 -7.14 -4.97
CA GLY A 77 -8.27 -8.37 -5.07
C GLY A 77 -6.91 -8.29 -4.40
N ASP A 78 -6.02 -9.20 -4.77
CA ASP A 78 -4.72 -9.38 -4.12
C ASP A 78 -3.53 -8.82 -4.90
N GLY A 79 -3.80 -8.33 -6.11
CA GLY A 79 -2.84 -7.81 -7.06
C GLY A 79 -2.52 -6.34 -6.84
N VAL A 80 -1.79 -5.78 -7.80
CA VAL A 80 -1.37 -4.37 -7.76
C VAL A 80 -1.46 -3.69 -9.11
N GLU A 81 -1.67 -2.38 -9.08
CA GLU A 81 -1.45 -1.48 -10.22
C GLU A 81 -0.12 -0.76 -10.04
N ARG A 82 0.65 -0.60 -11.12
CA ARG A 82 1.97 0.04 -11.06
C ARG A 82 2.18 0.98 -12.23
N ILE A 83 2.75 2.13 -11.94
CA ILE A 83 3.26 3.09 -12.92
C ILE A 83 4.64 3.61 -12.50
N ALA A 84 5.48 3.93 -13.48
CA ALA A 84 6.75 4.61 -13.26
C ALA A 84 6.89 5.77 -14.26
N LEU A 85 7.20 6.95 -13.73
CA LEU A 85 7.30 8.20 -14.48
C LEU A 85 8.63 8.90 -14.19
N THR A 86 9.05 9.78 -15.09
CA THR A 86 10.20 10.68 -14.90
C THR A 86 9.72 12.12 -14.90
N PHE A 87 10.25 12.93 -13.99
CA PHE A 87 9.86 14.33 -13.82
C PHE A 87 11.08 15.24 -13.77
N ALA A 88 11.07 16.30 -14.56
CA ALA A 88 12.16 17.27 -14.63
C ALA A 88 12.00 18.46 -13.65
N GLY A 89 10.96 18.47 -12.81
CA GLY A 89 10.64 19.60 -11.95
C GLY A 89 9.75 19.27 -10.76
N PRO A 90 9.32 20.30 -10.01
CA PRO A 90 8.32 20.21 -8.94
C PRO A 90 7.00 19.62 -9.44
N LEU A 91 6.22 19.05 -8.53
CA LEU A 91 4.91 18.47 -8.81
C LEU A 91 3.80 19.28 -8.16
N VAL A 92 2.67 19.44 -8.85
CA VAL A 92 1.48 20.14 -8.36
C VAL A 92 0.25 19.30 -8.67
N GLY A 93 -0.24 18.57 -7.66
CA GLY A 93 -1.40 17.69 -7.79
C GLY A 93 -1.21 16.57 -8.81
N GLU A 94 0.03 16.09 -9.00
CA GLU A 94 0.33 15.04 -9.97
C GLU A 94 -0.24 13.70 -9.50
N GLU A 95 -1.07 13.06 -10.31
CA GLU A 95 -1.70 11.76 -10.00
C GLU A 95 -1.29 10.68 -11.01
N PRO A 96 -0.13 10.03 -10.82
CA PRO A 96 0.40 9.05 -11.75
C PRO A 96 -0.60 7.94 -12.05
N GLY A 97 -0.99 7.81 -13.32
CA GLY A 97 -1.82 6.73 -13.83
C GLY A 97 -3.27 6.74 -13.33
N GLY A 98 -3.74 7.83 -12.72
CA GLY A 98 -5.09 7.88 -12.13
C GLY A 98 -5.29 6.85 -11.02
N LEU A 99 -4.21 6.51 -10.28
CA LEU A 99 -4.26 5.48 -9.25
C LEU A 99 -4.95 5.97 -7.95
N GLY A 100 -5.31 7.25 -7.84
CA GLY A 100 -5.95 7.81 -6.65
C GLY A 100 -4.99 8.33 -5.59
N LEU A 101 -3.72 8.60 -5.94
CA LEU A 101 -2.79 9.30 -5.07
C LEU A 101 -2.16 10.48 -5.81
N ALA A 102 -2.56 11.69 -5.42
CA ALA A 102 -2.00 12.92 -5.93
C ALA A 102 -0.86 13.44 -5.04
N LEU A 103 0.25 13.83 -5.66
CA LEU A 103 1.47 14.32 -5.01
C LEU A 103 1.73 15.78 -5.41
N THR A 104 1.92 16.63 -4.41
CA THR A 104 2.43 17.99 -4.57
C THR A 104 3.75 18.14 -3.82
N THR A 105 4.79 18.62 -4.50
CA THR A 105 6.10 18.85 -3.88
C THR A 105 6.86 19.95 -4.62
N SER A 106 7.62 20.76 -3.88
CA SER A 106 8.53 21.77 -4.43
C SER A 106 9.86 21.17 -4.92
N THR A 107 10.14 19.91 -4.59
CA THR A 107 11.35 19.19 -5.02
C THR A 107 11.06 18.34 -6.25
N SER A 108 12.02 18.23 -7.15
CA SER A 108 11.90 17.29 -8.28
C SER A 108 12.25 15.87 -7.82
N PRO A 109 11.36 14.88 -8.04
CA PRO A 109 11.65 13.50 -7.68
C PRO A 109 12.62 12.81 -8.66
N ASP A 110 12.90 13.41 -9.82
CA ASP A 110 13.61 12.82 -10.98
C ASP A 110 12.87 11.61 -11.60
N SER A 111 12.59 10.59 -10.80
CA SER A 111 11.65 9.52 -11.12
C SER A 111 10.69 9.23 -9.97
N LEU A 112 9.51 8.74 -10.29
CA LEU A 112 8.49 8.35 -9.34
C LEU A 112 7.91 7.00 -9.76
N MET A 113 7.97 6.01 -8.86
CA MET A 113 7.23 4.76 -8.97
C MET A 113 6.09 4.80 -7.98
N VAL A 114 4.88 4.57 -8.47
CA VAL A 114 3.69 4.39 -7.64
C VAL A 114 3.16 2.99 -7.85
N VAL A 115 2.97 2.28 -6.75
CA VAL A 115 2.28 0.99 -6.71
C VAL A 115 1.05 1.15 -5.83
N ARG A 116 -0.10 0.70 -6.31
CA ARG A 116 -1.34 0.65 -5.55
C ARG A 116 -1.75 -0.80 -5.33
N GLY A 117 -2.28 -1.11 -4.16
CA GLY A 117 -2.95 -2.38 -3.91
C GLY A 117 -4.20 -2.24 -3.04
N HIS A 118 -4.93 -3.34 -2.89
CA HIS A 118 -6.35 -3.34 -2.45
C HIS A 118 -6.61 -4.04 -1.13
N ARG A 119 -5.56 -4.53 -0.47
CA ARG A 119 -5.66 -5.20 0.82
C ARG A 119 -5.52 -4.19 1.95
N SER A 120 -6.32 -4.33 2.99
CA SER A 120 -6.08 -3.56 4.20
C SER A 120 -4.86 -4.08 4.96
N TYR A 121 -4.24 -3.16 5.68
CA TYR A 121 -3.27 -3.45 6.72
C TYR A 121 -3.94 -3.43 8.08
N THR A 122 -3.37 -4.18 9.01
CA THR A 122 -3.76 -4.14 10.41
C THR A 122 -2.60 -3.56 11.19
N ASP A 123 -2.85 -2.48 11.93
CA ASP A 123 -1.83 -1.92 12.82
C ASP A 123 -1.63 -2.80 14.06
N THR A 124 -0.71 -2.38 14.93
CA THR A 124 -0.39 -3.11 16.17
C THR A 124 -1.51 -3.11 17.20
N SER A 125 -2.48 -2.20 17.07
CA SER A 125 -3.67 -2.15 17.93
C SER A 125 -4.79 -3.09 17.47
N GLY A 126 -4.64 -3.69 16.28
CA GLY A 126 -5.68 -4.49 15.64
C GLY A 126 -6.63 -3.67 14.76
N THR A 127 -6.37 -2.36 14.63
CA THR A 127 -7.16 -1.47 13.78
C THR A 127 -6.83 -1.72 12.32
N MET A 128 -7.86 -1.89 11.48
CA MET A 128 -7.70 -2.11 10.06
C MET A 128 -7.70 -0.79 9.29
N SER A 129 -6.81 -0.66 8.31
CA SER A 129 -6.85 0.43 7.34
C SER A 129 -8.00 0.24 6.35
N ILE A 130 -8.22 1.23 5.49
CA ILE A 130 -9.03 1.04 4.29
C ILE A 130 -8.39 -0.02 3.38
N ALA A 131 -9.19 -0.60 2.48
CA ALA A 131 -8.79 -1.59 1.49
C ALA A 131 -8.03 -0.95 0.31
N ARG A 132 -7.10 -0.04 0.59
CA ARG A 132 -6.30 0.68 -0.40
C ARG A 132 -4.98 1.15 0.21
N TRP A 133 -3.89 0.91 -0.48
CA TRP A 133 -2.57 1.40 -0.07
C TRP A 133 -1.71 1.79 -1.26
N PHE A 134 -0.68 2.60 -1.00
CA PHE A 134 0.26 3.08 -1.99
C PHE A 134 1.70 2.90 -1.52
N ASP A 135 2.55 2.28 -2.31
CA ASP A 135 4.01 2.35 -2.15
C ASP A 135 4.56 3.32 -3.18
N VAL A 136 5.10 4.42 -2.68
CA VAL A 136 5.62 5.53 -3.49
C VAL A 136 7.12 5.63 -3.28
N ARG A 137 7.87 5.54 -4.37
CA ARG A 137 9.33 5.61 -4.35
C ARG A 137 9.83 6.59 -5.38
N SER A 138 10.90 7.28 -5.02
CA SER A 138 11.56 8.28 -5.86
C SER A 138 13.06 8.02 -5.88
N THR A 139 13.74 8.38 -6.97
CA THR A 139 15.21 8.34 -7.03
C THR A 139 15.86 9.47 -6.24
N MET A 140 15.16 10.59 -6.08
CA MET A 140 15.60 11.72 -5.26
C MET A 140 14.80 11.83 -3.97
N PRO A 141 15.40 12.27 -2.85
CA PRO A 141 14.67 12.55 -1.62
C PRO A 141 13.58 13.60 -1.84
N VAL A 142 12.35 13.26 -1.48
CA VAL A 142 11.20 14.17 -1.47
C VAL A 142 10.81 14.40 -0.02
N THR A 143 10.86 15.65 0.43
CA THR A 143 10.51 16.05 1.80
C THR A 143 9.50 17.20 1.78
N GLY A 144 8.65 17.28 2.80
CA GLY A 144 7.63 18.33 2.90
C GLY A 144 6.55 18.25 1.80
N ALA A 145 6.30 17.07 1.23
CA ALA A 145 5.29 16.88 0.22
C ALA A 145 3.87 16.96 0.80
N SER A 146 2.88 17.25 -0.04
CA SER A 146 1.47 17.04 0.27
C SER A 146 0.98 15.84 -0.52
N LEU A 147 0.28 14.94 0.16
CA LEU A 147 -0.35 13.76 -0.43
C LEU A 147 -1.87 13.90 -0.31
N ALA A 148 -2.59 13.67 -1.40
CA ALA A 148 -4.04 13.59 -1.42
C ALA A 148 -4.44 12.19 -1.92
N LEU A 149 -5.05 11.41 -1.04
CA LEU A 149 -5.45 10.02 -1.30
C LEU A 149 -6.95 9.99 -1.55
N HIS A 150 -7.32 9.60 -2.78
CA HIS A 150 -8.69 9.36 -3.21
C HIS A 150 -9.10 7.92 -2.88
N TYR A 151 -10.29 7.75 -2.32
CA TYR A 151 -10.83 6.46 -1.94
C TYR A 151 -12.30 6.33 -2.37
N ASP A 152 -12.78 5.10 -2.44
CA ASP A 152 -14.18 4.78 -2.56
C ASP A 152 -14.77 4.42 -1.18
N THR A 153 -16.02 4.81 -0.92
CA THR A 153 -16.67 4.55 0.37
C THR A 153 -16.87 3.06 0.66
N THR A 154 -16.82 2.20 -0.36
CA THR A 154 -16.85 0.75 -0.19
C THR A 154 -15.53 0.16 0.34
N GLU A 155 -14.43 0.91 0.29
CA GLU A 155 -13.10 0.46 0.74
C GLU A 155 -12.85 0.72 2.23
N LEU A 156 -13.77 1.39 2.94
CA LEU A 156 -13.51 1.94 4.27
C LEU A 156 -13.32 0.90 5.38
N ASN A 157 -13.64 -0.38 5.14
CA ASN A 157 -13.60 -1.44 6.17
C ASN A 157 -14.35 -1.06 7.47
N GLY A 158 -15.43 -0.31 7.34
CA GLY A 158 -16.24 0.18 8.48
C GLY A 158 -15.70 1.42 9.17
N ALA A 159 -14.58 2.00 8.71
CA ALA A 159 -14.12 3.31 9.14
C ALA A 159 -15.11 4.42 8.74
N SER A 160 -15.23 5.43 9.58
CA SER A 160 -15.90 6.70 9.24
C SER A 160 -14.94 7.56 8.42
N GLU A 161 -15.42 8.13 7.32
CA GLU A 161 -14.61 9.03 6.47
C GLU A 161 -14.06 10.24 7.24
N ALA A 162 -14.83 10.74 8.21
CA ALA A 162 -14.44 11.87 9.06
C ALA A 162 -13.29 11.53 10.03
N ASP A 163 -13.05 10.25 10.27
CA ASP A 163 -12.01 9.77 11.19
C ASP A 163 -10.77 9.25 10.45
N LEU A 164 -10.71 9.37 9.11
CA LEU A 164 -9.57 8.88 8.35
C LEU A 164 -8.34 9.78 8.55
N ALA A 165 -7.21 9.16 8.87
CA ALA A 165 -5.91 9.81 8.80
C ALA A 165 -4.91 8.98 8.00
N LEU A 166 -4.05 9.68 7.25
CA LEU A 166 -2.97 9.09 6.49
C LEU A 166 -1.93 8.52 7.45
N GLY A 167 -1.72 7.21 7.36
CA GLY A 167 -0.60 6.52 7.97
C GLY A 167 0.50 6.31 6.94
N ARG A 168 1.74 6.56 7.32
CA ARG A 168 2.92 6.05 6.62
C ARG A 168 3.56 4.95 7.42
N ALA A 169 3.93 3.86 6.77
CA ALA A 169 4.62 2.80 7.48
C ALA A 169 6.04 3.25 7.87
N SER A 170 6.36 3.20 9.17
CA SER A 170 7.66 3.63 9.72
C SER A 170 8.69 2.51 9.78
N ALA A 171 8.22 1.26 9.90
CA ALA A 171 9.01 0.05 9.76
C ALA A 171 8.10 -1.08 9.28
N GLY A 172 8.23 -1.46 8.02
CA GLY A 172 7.39 -2.50 7.44
C GLY A 172 5.99 -2.07 7.10
N ASP A 173 4.98 -2.79 7.61
CA ASP A 173 3.56 -2.71 7.26
C ASP A 173 2.65 -2.80 8.48
N SER A 174 3.23 -2.84 9.69
CA SER A 174 2.51 -2.94 10.95
C SER A 174 2.65 -1.70 11.82
N LEU A 175 3.74 -0.93 11.68
CA LEU A 175 3.91 0.35 12.36
C LEU A 175 3.64 1.50 11.44
N TRP A 176 2.71 2.34 11.88
CA TRP A 176 2.23 3.46 11.11
C TRP A 176 2.43 4.75 11.91
N THR A 177 3.07 5.73 11.27
CA THR A 177 3.12 7.11 11.73
C THR A 177 1.97 7.85 11.07
N SER A 178 1.08 8.40 11.89
CA SER A 178 -0.06 9.17 11.40
C SER A 178 0.37 10.61 11.07
N TYR A 179 -0.19 11.15 9.99
CA TYR A 179 -0.08 12.55 9.63
C TYR A 179 -1.40 13.28 9.90
N PRO A 180 -1.35 14.55 10.34
CA PRO A 180 -2.53 15.40 10.32
C PRO A 180 -3.17 15.37 8.94
N THR A 181 -4.45 15.01 8.88
CA THR A 181 -5.16 14.75 7.63
C THR A 181 -6.45 15.56 7.58
N LEU A 182 -6.73 16.14 6.42
CA LEU A 182 -7.96 16.86 6.13
C LEU A 182 -8.80 16.00 5.19
N SER A 183 -9.98 15.60 5.63
CA SER A 183 -10.94 14.85 4.81
C SER A 183 -11.90 15.79 4.08
N ASP A 184 -12.03 15.61 2.77
CA ASP A 184 -13.14 16.14 1.97
C ASP A 184 -14.12 14.99 1.70
N LEU A 185 -15.24 15.00 2.42
CA LEU A 185 -16.26 13.94 2.37
C LEU A 185 -17.10 13.99 1.09
N ASN A 186 -17.10 15.11 0.36
CA ASN A 186 -17.84 15.21 -0.89
C ASN A 186 -17.02 14.66 -2.06
N MET A 187 -15.70 14.83 -1.99
CA MET A 187 -14.76 14.37 -3.00
C MET A 187 -14.14 13.01 -2.68
N HIS A 188 -14.39 12.47 -1.48
CA HIS A 188 -13.78 11.24 -0.94
C HIS A 188 -12.25 11.29 -1.01
N VAL A 189 -11.68 12.37 -0.48
CA VAL A 189 -10.23 12.62 -0.47
C VAL A 189 -9.74 12.87 0.94
N ALA A 190 -8.61 12.26 1.30
CA ALA A 190 -7.89 12.54 2.53
C ALA A 190 -6.54 13.18 2.19
N THR A 191 -6.30 14.41 2.63
CA THR A 191 -5.10 15.18 2.31
C THR A 191 -4.22 15.37 3.54
N ALA A 192 -2.96 14.94 3.45
CA ALA A 192 -1.94 15.15 4.47
C ALA A 192 -0.83 16.07 3.94
N PRO A 193 -0.63 17.25 4.54
CA PRO A 193 0.47 18.14 4.19
C PRO A 193 1.76 17.74 4.93
N MET A 194 2.89 18.23 4.44
CA MET A 194 4.21 18.14 5.10
C MET A 194 4.68 16.71 5.39
N VAL A 195 4.39 15.78 4.49
CA VAL A 195 4.96 14.43 4.52
C VAL A 195 6.48 14.53 4.32
N ASP A 196 7.22 14.09 5.32
CA ASP A 196 8.67 14.24 5.43
C ASP A 196 9.46 13.26 4.55
N SER A 197 8.84 12.16 4.12
CA SER A 197 9.43 11.20 3.19
C SER A 197 8.39 10.30 2.53
N LEU A 198 8.68 9.82 1.32
CA LEU A 198 7.85 8.84 0.61
C LEU A 198 8.00 7.43 1.23
N GLY A 199 7.15 6.49 0.81
CA GLY A 199 7.12 5.13 1.35
C GLY A 199 5.75 4.48 1.14
N LEU A 200 5.39 3.59 2.06
CA LEU A 200 4.10 2.90 2.08
C LEU A 200 3.05 3.72 2.86
N PHE A 201 1.90 3.97 2.25
CA PHE A 201 0.81 4.78 2.79
C PHE A 201 -0.53 4.07 2.71
N THR A 202 -1.41 4.33 3.67
CA THR A 202 -2.84 3.97 3.65
C THR A 202 -3.61 4.89 4.60
N LEU A 203 -4.94 4.79 4.66
CA LEU A 203 -5.77 5.51 5.61
C LEU A 203 -6.24 4.57 6.73
N PHE A 204 -6.15 5.01 7.98
CA PHE A 204 -6.72 4.33 9.13
C PHE A 204 -7.81 5.17 9.79
N PRO A 205 -8.79 4.55 10.46
CA PRO A 205 -9.67 5.27 11.37
C PRO A 205 -8.85 5.67 12.61
N PHE A 206 -8.48 6.94 12.69
CA PHE A 206 -7.85 7.53 13.87
C PHE A 206 -8.85 8.42 14.58
N THR A 207 -9.34 7.96 15.73
CA THR A 207 -10.00 8.87 16.67
C THR A 207 -8.93 9.78 17.26
N LEU A 208 -9.04 11.09 17.03
CA LEU A 208 -8.20 12.09 17.67
C LEU A 208 -8.36 11.99 19.20
N SER A 209 -7.40 11.34 19.88
CA SER A 209 -7.03 11.81 21.21
C SER A 209 -6.11 13.00 20.99
N THR A 210 -6.65 14.21 21.11
CA THR A 210 -5.89 15.44 21.06
C THR A 210 -4.87 15.44 22.21
N GLY A 211 -3.63 15.07 21.90
CA GLY A 211 -2.48 15.31 22.76
C GLY A 211 -1.56 14.12 22.95
N SER A 212 -0.68 13.88 21.96
CA SER A 212 0.75 13.60 22.17
C SER A 212 1.35 13.05 20.86
N PRO A 213 2.56 13.46 20.43
CA PRO A 213 3.34 12.75 19.43
C PRO A 213 3.85 11.39 19.92
N ALA A 214 3.43 10.94 21.10
CA ALA A 214 3.60 9.57 21.51
C ALA A 214 2.73 8.68 20.62
N HIS A 215 3.40 7.99 19.69
CA HIS A 215 2.94 6.70 19.18
C HIS A 215 2.21 5.93 20.31
N PRO A 216 1.11 5.22 20.04
CA PRO A 216 0.68 4.19 20.97
C PRO A 216 1.89 3.26 21.15
N GLU A 217 2.55 3.34 22.30
CA GLU A 217 3.68 2.48 22.59
C GLU A 217 3.19 1.04 22.41
N ALA A 218 3.98 0.22 21.74
CA ALA A 218 3.71 -1.19 21.65
C ALA A 218 3.59 -1.75 23.07
N LEU A 219 2.36 -1.96 23.55
CA LEU A 219 2.11 -2.48 24.91
C LEU A 219 2.66 -3.91 25.07
N ALA A 220 2.95 -4.58 23.96
CA ALA A 220 3.58 -5.88 23.89
C ALA A 220 4.55 -5.97 22.70
N TRP A 221 5.50 -6.89 22.82
CA TRP A 221 6.41 -7.24 21.73
C TRP A 221 5.65 -7.85 20.56
N HIS A 222 5.93 -7.38 19.35
CA HIS A 222 5.39 -7.91 18.10
C HIS A 222 6.42 -7.77 16.96
N LEU A 223 6.10 -8.37 15.81
CA LEU A 223 6.95 -8.40 14.61
C LEU A 223 6.23 -7.70 13.46
N GLY A 224 6.95 -6.94 12.65
CA GLY A 224 6.46 -6.47 11.35
C GLY A 224 7.58 -5.88 10.49
N PRO A 225 7.46 -5.85 9.15
CA PRO A 225 6.26 -6.17 8.36
C PRO A 225 5.94 -7.67 8.23
N ILE A 226 4.74 -7.97 7.72
CA ILE A 226 4.38 -9.23 7.06
C ILE A 226 5.33 -9.43 5.85
N PRO A 227 5.82 -10.65 5.57
CA PRO A 227 7.18 -10.88 5.05
C PRO A 227 7.21 -10.92 3.53
N ALA A 228 6.78 -9.84 2.88
CA ALA A 228 7.20 -9.57 1.50
C ALA A 228 8.64 -9.01 1.45
N HIS A 229 9.27 -8.79 2.60
CA HIS A 229 10.58 -8.15 2.73
C HIS A 229 11.63 -9.12 3.29
N GLU A 230 12.89 -8.89 2.93
CA GLU A 230 14.06 -9.65 3.41
C GLU A 230 14.30 -9.52 4.93
N ASN A 231 13.62 -8.59 5.60
CA ASN A 231 13.76 -8.29 7.02
C ASN A 231 12.39 -8.21 7.72
N ILE A 232 12.34 -8.64 8.99
CA ILE A 232 11.28 -8.28 9.95
C ILE A 232 11.87 -7.38 11.04
N PHE A 233 11.09 -6.43 11.54
CA PHE A 233 11.48 -5.60 12.69
C PHE A 233 10.83 -6.12 13.96
N VAL A 234 11.62 -6.10 15.05
CA VAL A 234 11.13 -6.40 16.39
C VAL A 234 10.70 -5.12 17.05
N LEU A 235 9.47 -5.10 17.52
CA LEU A 235 8.82 -3.90 17.99
C LEU A 235 8.31 -4.17 19.40
N GLY A 236 8.62 -3.29 20.34
CA GLY A 236 8.25 -3.43 21.74
C GLY A 236 8.24 -2.08 22.46
N PRO A 237 7.92 -2.08 23.77
CA PRO A 237 7.85 -0.85 24.56
C PRO A 237 9.14 -0.03 24.48
N SER A 238 9.05 1.29 24.61
CA SER A 238 10.21 2.18 24.53
C SER A 238 11.24 1.82 25.60
N GLY A 239 12.51 1.67 25.21
CA GLY A 239 13.59 1.25 26.09
C GLY A 239 13.56 -0.22 26.52
N ALA A 240 12.55 -1.00 26.12
CA ALA A 240 12.50 -2.43 26.39
C ALA A 240 13.59 -3.17 25.62
N THR A 241 14.11 -4.22 26.24
CA THR A 241 15.14 -5.09 25.68
C THR A 241 14.71 -6.54 25.86
N LEU A 242 14.85 -7.34 24.81
CA LEU A 242 14.85 -8.79 24.87
C LEU A 242 16.27 -9.28 25.04
N THR A 243 16.55 -10.11 26.05
CA THR A 243 17.95 -10.46 26.38
C THR A 243 18.45 -11.72 25.71
N HIS A 244 17.56 -12.68 25.44
CA HIS A 244 17.90 -13.98 24.86
C HIS A 244 16.93 -14.33 23.73
N ALA A 245 16.99 -13.55 22.65
CA ALA A 245 16.15 -13.78 21.49
C ALA A 245 16.72 -14.85 20.56
N VAL A 246 15.85 -15.76 20.13
CA VAL A 246 16.12 -16.81 19.14
C VAL A 246 14.96 -16.90 18.16
N LEU A 247 15.26 -17.28 16.92
CA LEU A 247 14.26 -17.73 15.97
C LEU A 247 14.16 -19.25 16.03
N VAL A 248 12.93 -19.75 16.11
CA VAL A 248 12.63 -21.17 16.04
C VAL A 248 11.68 -21.46 14.88
N ASP A 249 11.80 -22.64 14.28
CA ASP A 249 10.85 -23.11 13.27
C ASP A 249 9.56 -23.67 13.90
N ALA A 250 8.60 -24.09 13.07
CA ALA A 250 7.35 -24.72 13.50
C ALA A 250 7.52 -25.99 14.38
N HIS A 251 8.70 -26.61 14.38
CA HIS A 251 9.03 -27.78 15.20
C HIS A 251 9.75 -27.39 16.51
N GLY A 252 9.92 -26.09 16.77
CA GLY A 252 10.63 -25.59 17.95
C GLY A 252 12.16 -25.69 17.85
N ARG A 253 12.71 -25.99 16.66
CA ARG A 253 14.17 -26.04 16.48
C ARG A 253 14.71 -24.63 16.31
N ILE A 254 15.78 -24.30 17.03
CA ILE A 254 16.46 -23.01 16.89
C ILE A 254 17.12 -22.95 15.50
N VAL A 255 16.68 -22.02 14.67
CA VAL A 255 17.23 -21.76 13.33
C VAL A 255 18.21 -20.60 13.33
N ARG A 256 18.10 -19.68 14.30
CA ARG A 256 19.01 -18.53 14.45
C ARG A 256 19.04 -18.04 15.90
N SER A 257 20.23 -17.75 16.41
CA SER A 257 20.40 -17.03 17.68
C SER A 257 20.60 -15.55 17.40
N LEU A 258 19.81 -14.69 18.04
CA LEU A 258 19.82 -13.24 17.82
C LEU A 258 20.43 -12.48 19.00
N GLY A 259 20.47 -13.09 20.18
CA GLY A 259 21.02 -12.47 21.39
C GLY A 259 20.14 -11.34 21.90
N ARG A 260 20.74 -10.19 22.19
CA ARG A 260 20.04 -9.03 22.73
C ARG A 260 19.37 -8.24 21.60
N ILE A 261 18.07 -8.01 21.73
CA ILE A 261 17.27 -7.22 20.77
C ILE A 261 16.63 -6.04 21.49
N ILE A 262 16.61 -4.88 20.82
CA ILE A 262 15.84 -3.70 21.24
C ILE A 262 14.70 -3.44 20.25
N SER A 263 13.68 -2.68 20.68
CA SER A 263 12.64 -2.21 19.76
C SER A 263 13.26 -1.47 18.56
N GLY A 264 12.78 -1.78 17.35
CA GLY A 264 13.30 -1.29 16.07
C GLY A 264 14.43 -2.14 15.45
N THR A 265 14.88 -3.21 16.11
CA THR A 265 15.92 -4.08 15.53
C THR A 265 15.38 -4.83 14.30
N ALA A 266 16.07 -4.72 13.17
CA ALA A 266 15.82 -5.54 12.00
C ALA A 266 16.43 -6.94 12.18
N ILE A 267 15.64 -7.97 11.89
CA ILE A 267 16.05 -9.37 11.79
C ILE A 267 15.99 -9.75 10.31
N GLU A 268 17.16 -10.10 9.76
CA GLU A 268 17.28 -10.62 8.40
C GLU A 268 16.66 -12.02 8.30
N LEU A 269 15.84 -12.23 7.27
CA LEU A 269 15.18 -13.50 6.96
C LEU A 269 15.89 -14.27 5.84
N ALA A 270 16.88 -13.66 5.18
CA ALA A 270 17.64 -14.32 4.12
C ALA A 270 18.20 -15.67 4.60
N GLY A 271 18.00 -16.69 3.76
CA GLY A 271 18.41 -18.07 4.04
C GLY A 271 17.42 -18.90 4.86
N LEU A 272 16.31 -18.32 5.33
CA LEU A 272 15.22 -19.11 5.90
C LEU A 272 14.33 -19.69 4.79
N ALA A 273 13.94 -20.95 4.92
CA ALA A 273 12.98 -21.55 4.00
C ALA A 273 11.56 -20.99 4.25
N PRO A 274 10.70 -20.89 3.23
CA PRO A 274 9.30 -20.52 3.44
C PRO A 274 8.63 -21.44 4.46
N GLY A 275 7.89 -20.87 5.41
CA GLY A 275 7.28 -21.62 6.50
C GLY A 275 6.90 -20.76 7.72
N ALA A 276 6.40 -21.42 8.76
CA ALA A 276 6.07 -20.78 10.03
C ALA A 276 7.26 -20.76 10.98
N TYR A 277 7.47 -19.61 11.62
CA TYR A 277 8.55 -19.37 12.57
C TYR A 277 8.01 -18.64 13.80
N MET A 278 8.80 -18.65 14.87
CA MET A 278 8.52 -17.87 16.08
C MET A 278 9.79 -17.16 16.53
N LEU A 279 9.66 -15.87 16.90
CA LEU A 279 10.63 -15.20 17.74
C LEU A 279 10.34 -15.60 19.18
N GLN A 280 11.27 -16.30 19.82
CA GLN A 280 11.21 -16.59 21.26
C GLN A 280 12.25 -15.74 21.97
N ALA A 281 11.83 -15.01 22.99
CA ALA A 281 12.73 -14.24 23.81
C ALA A 281 12.13 -14.04 25.20
N ASP A 282 12.92 -14.35 26.23
CA ASP A 282 12.50 -14.24 27.62
C ASP A 282 11.17 -15.01 27.88
N ARG A 283 10.05 -14.31 28.13
CA ARG A 283 8.70 -14.90 28.27
C ARG A 283 7.77 -14.58 27.10
N THR A 284 8.32 -14.01 26.03
CA THR A 284 7.58 -13.59 24.84
C THR A 284 7.80 -14.61 23.73
N THR A 285 6.70 -14.98 23.07
CA THR A 285 6.73 -15.75 21.83
C THR A 285 5.88 -15.02 20.81
N VAL A 286 6.46 -14.67 19.66
CA VAL A 286 5.77 -13.95 18.58
C VAL A 286 5.84 -14.80 17.30
N PRO A 287 4.72 -15.36 16.83
CA PRO A 287 4.69 -16.14 15.60
C PRO A 287 4.74 -15.23 14.35
N PHE A 288 5.35 -15.72 13.28
CA PHE A 288 5.34 -15.08 11.96
C PHE A 288 5.50 -16.13 10.85
N LEU A 289 5.20 -15.75 9.62
CA LEU A 289 5.42 -16.59 8.44
C LEU A 289 6.67 -16.09 7.69
N VAL A 290 7.28 -16.92 6.86
CA VAL A 290 8.24 -16.52 5.82
C VAL A 290 7.64 -17.04 4.53
N ARG A 291 7.53 -16.19 3.50
CA ARG A 291 6.95 -16.55 2.20
C ARG A 291 8.03 -16.83 1.17
#